data_AF-A0A7Z1AJF6-F1
#
_entry.id   AF-A0A7Z1AJF6-F1
#
_cell.length_a   1.000
_cell.length_b   1.000
_cell.length_c   1.000
_cell.angle_alpha   90.00
_cell.angle_beta   90.00
_cell.angle_gamma   90.00
#
_symmetry.space_group_name_H-M   'P 1'
#
loop_
_entity.id
_entity.type
_entity.pdbx_description
1 polymer ?
#
loop_
_entity_poly.entity_id
_entity_poly.type
_entity_poly.pdbx_seq_one_letter_code
_entity_poly.pdbx_strand_id
1 'polypeptide(L)'
;MRIEDHSLPIGETIHDQVEGRADFVVRRTYGGWFKSLMESESFDSYSGKYVLAKLLNTSSSIVWWHRLHPHAGAFVYYNPKDRYFPDFVALDTDGVHWIIEGKSEKG
;
A
#
# COMPACT_ATOMS: atom_id res chain seq x y z
N MET A 1 -9.83 9.79 15.77
CA MET A 1 -10.17 8.81 14.72
C MET A 1 -9.27 7.61 14.94
N ARG A 2 -9.82 6.48 15.38
CA ARG A 2 -9.05 5.25 15.55
C ARG A 2 -9.05 4.59 14.17
N ILE A 3 -7.92 4.57 13.49
CA ILE A 3 -7.78 3.78 12.27
C ILE A 3 -7.74 2.33 12.76
N GLU A 4 -8.83 1.60 12.54
CA GLU A 4 -8.85 0.15 12.76
C GLU A 4 -8.12 -0.50 11.60
N ASP A 5 -6.79 -0.44 11.66
CA ASP A 5 -5.96 -1.08 10.67
C ASP A 5 -5.81 -2.57 10.97
N HIS A 6 -5.71 -3.36 9.92
CA HIS A 6 -5.73 -4.81 9.97
C HIS A 6 -4.65 -5.38 10.90
N SER A 7 -5.03 -5.81 12.10
CA SER A 7 -4.15 -6.60 12.96
C SER A 7 -3.93 -7.97 12.32
N LEU A 8 -2.67 -8.39 12.22
CA LEU A 8 -2.34 -9.72 11.74
C LEU A 8 -3.02 -10.79 12.62
N PRO A 9 -3.67 -11.81 12.01
CA PRO A 9 -4.19 -12.93 12.76
C PRO A 9 -3.11 -13.61 13.60
N ILE A 10 -3.50 -14.13 14.75
CA ILE A 10 -2.58 -14.88 15.63
C ILE A 10 -1.98 -16.06 14.84
N GLY A 11 -0.64 -16.13 14.83
CA GLY A 11 0.10 -17.17 14.13
C GLY A 11 0.53 -16.83 12.71
N GLU A 12 0.17 -15.65 12.18
CA GLU A 12 0.78 -15.16 10.94
C GLU A 12 2.22 -14.69 11.14
N THR A 13 3.01 -14.85 10.07
CA THR A 13 4.42 -14.45 10.01
C THR A 13 4.57 -13.27 9.06
N ILE A 14 5.34 -12.27 9.45
CA ILE A 14 5.79 -11.19 8.55
C ILE A 14 6.94 -11.73 7.72
N HIS A 15 6.81 -11.68 6.39
CA HIS A 15 7.81 -12.19 5.46
C HIS A 15 8.73 -11.08 4.92
N ASP A 16 9.95 -11.46 4.52
CA ASP A 16 10.85 -10.55 3.81
C ASP A 16 10.31 -10.18 2.43
N GLN A 17 10.63 -8.96 1.99
CA GLN A 17 10.33 -8.51 0.63
C GLN A 17 11.02 -9.40 -0.39
N VAL A 18 10.28 -9.74 -1.45
CA VAL A 18 10.76 -10.45 -2.64
C VAL A 18 11.16 -9.50 -3.77
N GLU A 19 12.06 -9.96 -4.62
CA GLU A 19 12.55 -9.23 -5.81
C GLU A 19 11.82 -9.57 -7.10
N GLY A 20 11.31 -10.80 -7.20
CA GLY A 20 10.70 -11.33 -8.42
C GLY A 20 9.21 -11.63 -8.28
N ARG A 21 8.49 -11.54 -9.39
CA ARG A 21 7.06 -11.93 -9.48
C ARG A 21 6.84 -13.39 -9.07
N ALA A 22 7.79 -14.27 -9.36
CA ALA A 22 7.68 -15.70 -9.08
C ALA A 22 7.60 -16.02 -7.59
N ASP A 23 8.21 -15.19 -6.75
CA ASP A 23 8.27 -15.38 -5.29
C ASP A 23 7.16 -14.61 -4.56
N PHE A 24 6.43 -13.76 -5.28
CA PHE A 24 5.31 -12.99 -4.73
C PHE A 24 4.10 -13.87 -4.47
N VAL A 25 3.56 -13.76 -3.25
CA VAL A 25 2.37 -14.47 -2.81
C VAL A 25 1.27 -13.46 -2.52
N VAL A 26 0.17 -13.58 -3.26
CA VAL A 26 -1.01 -12.74 -3.11
C VAL A 26 -1.52 -12.77 -1.67
N ARG A 27 -1.74 -11.58 -1.09
CA ARG A 27 -2.22 -11.32 0.28
C ARG A 27 -1.30 -11.83 1.39
N ARG A 28 -0.08 -12.26 1.08
CA ARG A 28 0.96 -12.45 2.10
C ARG A 28 1.34 -11.10 2.70
N THR A 29 1.62 -11.12 4.00
CA THR A 29 2.14 -9.98 4.74
C THR A 29 3.65 -9.90 4.59
N TYR A 30 4.14 -8.74 4.15
CA TYR A 30 5.56 -8.44 4.00
C TYR A 30 5.98 -7.32 4.93
N GLY A 31 7.20 -7.40 5.48
CA GLY A 31 7.80 -6.37 6.34
C GLY A 31 8.83 -5.50 5.62
N GLY A 32 9.67 -4.79 6.38
CA GLY A 32 10.78 -3.99 5.85
C GLY A 32 10.34 -2.68 5.17
N TRP A 33 9.09 -2.27 5.35
CA TRP A 33 8.54 -1.04 4.78
C TRP A 33 8.92 0.20 5.62
N PHE A 34 10.20 0.54 5.65
CA PHE A 34 10.75 1.59 6.52
C PHE A 34 10.24 3.02 6.26
N LYS A 35 9.51 3.28 5.17
CA LYS A 35 8.76 4.53 4.95
C LYS A 35 7.25 4.36 5.03
N SER A 36 6.75 3.15 5.27
CA SER A 36 5.32 2.95 5.50
C SER A 36 4.94 3.48 6.88
N LEU A 37 3.70 3.97 7.01
CA LEU A 37 3.10 4.23 8.32
C LEU A 37 2.79 2.94 9.10
N MET A 38 2.86 1.78 8.44
CA MET A 38 2.61 0.45 9.03
C MET A 38 3.87 -0.42 8.97
N GLU A 39 4.07 -1.25 9.99
CA GLU A 39 5.23 -2.16 10.08
C GLU A 39 5.26 -3.20 8.95
N SER A 40 4.07 -3.64 8.53
CA SER A 40 3.89 -4.67 7.52
C SER A 40 2.68 -4.40 6.64
N GLU A 41 2.73 -4.83 5.38
CA GLU A 41 1.67 -4.63 4.40
C GLU A 41 1.42 -5.88 3.56
N SER A 42 0.19 -6.05 3.10
CA SER A 42 -0.23 -7.14 2.21
C SER A 42 -0.75 -6.62 0.88
N PHE A 43 -0.53 -7.37 -0.20
CA PHE A 43 -0.81 -6.89 -1.56
C PHE A 43 -1.55 -7.96 -2.37
N ASP A 44 -2.51 -7.54 -3.18
CA ASP A 44 -3.28 -8.41 -4.08
C ASP A 44 -2.71 -8.45 -5.51
N SER A 45 -1.74 -7.58 -5.82
CA SER A 45 -1.13 -7.45 -7.13
C SER A 45 0.38 -7.16 -7.02
N TYR A 46 1.18 -7.95 -7.72
CA TYR A 46 2.63 -7.76 -7.78
C TYR A 46 2.99 -6.45 -8.49
N SER A 47 2.67 -6.32 -9.79
CA SER A 47 3.07 -5.15 -10.57
C SER A 47 2.26 -3.90 -10.26
N GLY A 48 0.99 -4.05 -9.85
CA GLY A 48 0.13 -2.90 -9.56
C GLY A 48 0.46 -2.24 -8.23
N LYS A 49 0.65 -3.03 -7.16
CA LYS A 49 0.71 -2.48 -5.79
C LYS A 49 2.01 -2.81 -5.07
N TYR A 50 2.48 -4.05 -5.14
CA TYR A 50 3.69 -4.46 -4.43
C TYR A 50 4.95 -3.76 -4.96
N VAL A 51 5.15 -3.72 -6.27
CA VAL A 51 6.28 -3.00 -6.89
C VAL A 51 6.18 -1.49 -6.65
N LEU A 52 4.96 -0.93 -6.70
CA LEU A 52 4.73 0.48 -6.38
C LEU A 52 5.10 0.79 -4.92
N ALA A 53 4.75 -0.07 -3.97
CA ALA A 53 5.17 0.06 -2.58
C ALA A 53 6.70 0.02 -2.44
N LYS A 54 7.41 -0.87 -3.16
CA LYS A 54 8.90 -0.86 -3.19
C LYS A 54 9.46 0.46 -3.68
N LEU A 55 8.87 1.06 -4.72
CA LEU A 55 9.27 2.36 -5.24
C LEU A 55 9.05 3.47 -4.20
N LEU A 56 7.86 3.54 -3.60
CA LEU A 56 7.54 4.53 -2.56
C LEU A 56 8.44 4.37 -1.33
N ASN A 57 8.76 3.13 -0.97
CA ASN A 57 9.59 2.82 0.19
C ASN A 57 11.05 3.23 0.00
N THR A 58 11.58 3.20 -1.23
CA THR A 58 13.01 3.44 -1.51
C THR A 58 13.30 4.79 -2.15
N SER A 59 12.31 5.45 -2.75
CA SER A 59 12.48 6.75 -3.40
C SER A 59 12.96 7.82 -2.43
N SER A 60 14.02 8.57 -2.78
CA SER A 60 14.54 9.67 -1.96
C SER A 60 13.57 10.85 -1.84
N SER A 61 12.63 10.99 -2.78
CA SER A 61 11.65 12.08 -2.81
C SER A 61 10.41 11.79 -1.96
N ILE A 62 10.27 10.59 -1.39
CA ILE A 62 9.14 10.24 -0.51
C ILE A 62 9.57 10.32 0.95
N VAL A 63 8.76 10.99 1.78
CA VAL A 63 8.93 11.06 3.24
C VAL A 63 8.29 9.83 3.89
N TRP A 64 7.01 9.58 3.59
CA TRP A 64 6.28 8.40 4.05
C TRP A 64 5.19 8.03 3.04
N TRP A 65 4.71 6.79 3.13
CA TRP A 65 3.55 6.31 2.41
C TRP A 65 2.64 5.46 3.31
N HIS A 66 1.40 5.29 2.90
CA HIS A 66 0.47 4.40 3.58
C HIS A 66 -0.42 3.71 2.55
N ARG A 67 -0.58 2.40 2.69
CA ARG A 67 -1.50 1.63 1.89
C ARG A 67 -2.90 1.75 2.47
N LEU A 68 -3.85 2.14 1.65
CA LEU A 68 -5.25 2.25 2.04
C LEU A 68 -5.95 0.93 1.71
N HIS A 69 -6.15 0.10 2.73
CA HIS A 69 -6.97 -1.08 2.56
C HIS A 69 -8.45 -0.70 2.46
N PRO A 70 -9.26 -1.31 1.56
CA PRO A 70 -10.67 -0.95 1.42
C PRO A 70 -11.49 -1.04 2.72
N HIS A 71 -11.11 -1.94 3.63
CA HIS A 71 -11.78 -2.09 4.92
C HIS A 71 -11.49 -0.94 5.91
N ALA A 72 -10.43 -0.16 5.69
CA ALA A 72 -10.15 1.06 6.45
C ALA A 72 -11.14 2.20 6.13
N GLY A 73 -11.96 2.04 5.08
CA GLY A 73 -13.06 2.96 4.78
C GLY A 73 -12.62 4.32 4.23
N ALA A 74 -11.36 4.46 3.80
CA ALA A 74 -10.87 5.67 3.14
C ALA A 74 -11.34 5.70 1.67
N PHE A 75 -12.11 6.72 1.30
CA PHE A 75 -12.61 6.89 -0.06
C PHE A 75 -12.70 8.35 -0.47
N VAL A 76 -12.81 8.57 -1.78
CA VAL A 76 -13.11 9.88 -2.39
C VAL A 76 -14.37 9.74 -3.24
N TYR A 77 -15.23 10.75 -3.22
CA TYR A 77 -16.32 10.87 -4.19
C TYR A 77 -15.75 11.41 -5.51
N TYR A 78 -15.83 10.62 -6.58
CA TYR A 78 -15.47 11.11 -7.93
C TYR A 78 -16.69 11.61 -8.71
N ASN A 79 -17.90 11.38 -8.18
CA ASN A 79 -19.13 12.06 -8.54
C ASN A 79 -20.09 12.03 -7.32
N PRO A 80 -21.29 12.65 -7.39
CA PRO A 80 -22.20 12.73 -6.24
C PRO A 80 -22.70 11.40 -5.65
N LYS A 81 -22.49 10.26 -6.32
CA LYS A 81 -22.99 8.94 -5.90
C LYS A 81 -21.87 7.94 -5.68
N ASP A 82 -20.86 7.98 -6.54
CA ASP A 82 -19.87 6.92 -6.63
C ASP A 82 -18.62 7.24 -5.84
N ARG A 83 -18.16 6.21 -5.11
CA ARG A 83 -16.97 6.25 -4.26
C ARG A 83 -15.85 5.50 -4.93
N TYR A 84 -14.66 6.08 -4.85
CA TYR A 84 -13.41 5.48 -5.27
C TYR A 84 -12.53 5.25 -4.04
N PHE A 85 -11.95 4.06 -3.94
CA PHE A 85 -11.08 3.64 -2.83
C PHE A 85 -9.65 3.58 -3.37
N PRO A 86 -8.83 4.62 -3.15
CA PRO A 86 -7.46 4.63 -3.65
C PRO A 86 -6.60 3.57 -2.96
N ASP A 87 -5.54 3.13 -3.63
CA ASP A 87 -4.61 2.14 -3.09
C ASP A 87 -3.61 2.72 -2.08
N PHE A 88 -3.10 3.94 -2.32
CA PHE A 88 -2.08 4.55 -1.47
C PHE A 88 -2.27 6.05 -1.30
N VAL A 89 -1.69 6.55 -0.20
CA VAL A 89 -1.32 7.95 -0.04
C VAL A 89 0.16 8.07 0.27
N ALA A 90 0.79 9.16 -0.16
CA ALA A 90 2.19 9.44 0.13
C ALA A 90 2.44 10.93 0.33
N LEU A 91 3.42 11.25 1.17
CA LEU A 91 3.97 12.60 1.32
C LEU A 91 5.34 12.66 0.66
N ASP A 92 5.55 13.63 -0.22
CA ASP A 92 6.88 13.90 -0.79
C ASP A 92 7.66 14.95 0.01
N THR A 93 8.93 15.13 -0.37
CA THR A 93 9.86 16.06 0.27
C THR A 93 9.51 17.54 0.04
N ASP A 94 8.64 17.84 -0.93
CA ASP A 94 8.14 19.20 -1.22
C ASP A 94 6.85 19.52 -0.42
N GLY A 95 6.37 18.57 0.38
CA GLY A 95 5.18 18.72 1.21
C GLY A 95 3.86 18.37 0.48
N VAL A 96 3.93 17.83 -0.73
CA VAL A 96 2.75 17.45 -1.51
C VAL A 96 2.24 16.07 -1.07
N HIS A 97 0.93 15.99 -0.86
CA HIS A 97 0.24 14.74 -0.56
C HIS A 97 -0.37 14.15 -1.85
N TRP A 98 0.02 12.93 -2.16
CA TRP A 98 -0.41 12.19 -3.34
C TRP A 98 -1.48 11.16 -2.99
N ILE A 99 -2.48 11.01 -3.86
CA ILE A 99 -3.38 9.86 -3.90
C ILE A 99 -2.94 9.03 -5.11
N ILE A 100 -2.64 7.75 -4.89
CA ILE A 100 -2.00 6.92 -5.90
C ILE A 100 -2.79 5.64 -6.11
N GLU A 101 -2.98 5.27 -7.38
CA GLU A 101 -3.67 4.06 -7.82
C GLU A 101 -2.69 3.11 -8.51
N GLY A 102 -2.62 1.88 -8.04
CA GLY A 102 -1.85 0.85 -8.70
C GLY A 102 -2.59 0.30 -9.91
N LYS A 103 -1.95 0.25 -11.08
CA LYS A 103 -2.50 -0.44 -12.26
C LYS A 103 -1.69 -1.68 -12.59
N SER A 104 -2.38 -2.79 -12.79
CA SER A 104 -1.74 -4.02 -13.24
C SER A 104 -1.41 -3.93 -14.73
N GLU A 105 -0.43 -4.71 -15.19
CA GLU A 105 -0.05 -4.76 -16.61
C GLU A 105 -1.19 -5.26 -17.52
N LYS A 106 -2.26 -5.85 -16.95
CA LYS A 106 -3.40 -6.40 -17.69
C LYS A 106 -4.53 -5.39 -17.95
N GLY A 107 -4.40 -4.16 -17.43
CA GLY A 107 -5.50 -3.17 -17.41
C GLY A 107 -6.37 -3.35 -16.18
#